data_AF-A0A3D4AZK4-F1
#
_entry.id   AF-A0A3D4AZK4-F1
#
_cell.length_a   1.000
_cell.length_b   1.000
_cell.length_c   1.000
_cell.angle_alpha   90.00
_cell.angle_beta   90.00
_cell.angle_gamma   90.00
#
_symmetry.space_group_name_H-M   'P 1'
#
loop_
_entity.id
_entity.type
_entity.pdbx_description
1 polymer ?
#
loop_
_entity_poly.entity_id
_entity_poly.type
_entity_poly.pdbx_seq_one_letter_code
_entity_poly.pdbx_strand_id
1 'polypeptide(L)'
;MGRNNESFTLVIDRHRVTWNKFRRALRREDQEAFDDLWRAPKIHLAAGAYIAHDTPLETILMSMLLEQHKRIREMERRMKG
;
A
#
# COMPACT_ATOMS: atom_id res chain seq x y z
N MET A 1 28.91 12.24 1.81
CA MET A 1 27.63 12.79 1.30
C MET A 1 26.54 11.81 1.68
N GLY A 2 25.63 12.22 2.57
CA GLY A 2 24.63 11.33 3.16
C GLY A 2 23.72 10.74 2.10
N ARG A 3 23.48 9.42 2.17
CA ARG A 3 22.47 8.75 1.35
C ARG A 3 21.17 9.51 1.53
N ASN A 4 20.64 10.07 0.46
CA ASN A 4 19.38 10.79 0.48
C ASN A 4 18.30 9.75 0.80
N ASN A 5 17.99 9.58 2.09
CA ASN A 5 17.09 8.54 2.56
C ASN A 5 15.67 9.03 2.26
N GLU A 6 15.22 8.71 1.04
CA GLU A 6 13.90 9.06 0.56
C GLU A 6 12.86 8.60 1.57
N SER A 7 11.94 9.49 1.94
CA SER A 7 10.87 9.12 2.86
C SER A 7 10.00 8.04 2.22
N PHE A 8 9.56 7.07 3.02
CA PHE A 8 8.70 6.01 2.48
C PHE A 8 7.40 6.56 1.88
N THR A 9 6.91 7.72 2.34
CA THR A 9 5.82 8.47 1.69
C THR A 9 6.12 8.80 0.24
N LEU A 10 7.32 9.32 -0.06
CA LEU A 10 7.71 9.66 -1.43
C LEU A 10 7.89 8.41 -2.30
N VAL A 11 8.39 7.31 -1.73
CA VAL A 11 8.43 5.99 -2.37
C VAL A 11 7.01 5.55 -2.78
N ILE A 12 6.05 5.61 -1.85
CA ILE A 12 4.65 5.24 -2.10
C ILE A 12 4.07 6.08 -3.25
N ASP A 13 4.23 7.41 -3.20
CA ASP A 13 3.64 8.30 -4.20
C ASP A 13 4.26 8.09 -5.59
N ARG A 14 5.58 7.85 -5.69
CA ARG A 14 6.24 7.50 -6.95
C ARG A 14 5.70 6.21 -7.54
N HIS A 15 5.64 5.15 -6.72
CA HIS A 15 5.09 3.88 -7.17
C HIS A 15 3.64 4.06 -7.61
N ARG A 16 2.79 4.76 -6.86
CA ARG A 16 1.40 5.03 -7.25
C ARG A 16 1.29 5.64 -8.65
N VAL A 17 2.15 6.62 -8.97
CA VAL A 17 2.16 7.26 -10.29
C VAL A 17 2.50 6.27 -11.41
N THR A 18 3.43 5.33 -11.20
CA THR A 18 3.77 4.30 -12.21
C THR A 18 2.59 3.41 -12.56
N TRP A 19 1.66 3.20 -11.63
CA TRP A 19 0.46 2.37 -11.82
C TRP A 19 -0.72 3.12 -12.47
N ASN A 20 -0.58 4.39 -12.82
CA ASN A 20 -1.68 5.18 -13.40
C ASN A 20 -2.25 4.59 -14.70
N LYS A 21 -1.41 3.97 -15.55
CA LYS A 21 -1.89 3.32 -16.78
C LYS A 21 -2.76 2.11 -16.46
N PHE A 22 -2.34 1.28 -15.52
CA PHE A 22 -3.12 0.14 -15.04
C PHE A 22 -4.45 0.60 -14.44
N ARG A 23 -4.42 1.58 -13.53
CA ARG A 23 -5.61 2.19 -12.95
C ARG A 23 -6.60 2.64 -14.02
N ARG A 24 -6.15 3.35 -15.05
CA ARG A 24 -7.03 3.84 -16.14
C ARG A 24 -7.66 2.73 -16.98
N ALA A 25 -7.05 1.54 -17.02
CA ALA A 25 -7.58 0.40 -17.76
C ALA A 25 -8.64 -0.39 -16.96
N LEU A 26 -8.76 -0.16 -15.65
CA LEU A 26 -9.77 -0.77 -14.79
C LEU A 26 -11.15 -0.16 -15.02
N ARG A 27 -12.21 -0.94 -14.72
CA ARG A 27 -13.58 -0.42 -14.62
C ARG A 27 -13.69 0.60 -13.47
N ARG A 28 -14.75 1.40 -13.45
CA ARG A 28 -14.86 2.50 -12.48
C ARG A 28 -14.91 2.00 -11.03
N GLU A 29 -15.66 0.93 -10.78
CA GLU A 29 -15.73 0.25 -9.48
C GLU A 29 -14.35 -0.26 -9.02
N ASP A 30 -13.57 -0.80 -9.94
CA ASP A 30 -12.24 -1.32 -9.66
C ASP A 30 -11.21 -0.19 -9.46
N GLN A 31 -11.39 0.97 -10.11
CA GLN A 31 -10.55 2.15 -9.89
C GLN A 31 -10.66 2.68 -8.46
N GLU A 32 -11.87 2.74 -7.92
CA GLU A 32 -12.11 3.19 -6.54
C GLU A 32 -11.49 2.21 -5.54
N ALA A 33 -11.73 0.91 -5.72
CA ALA A 33 -11.10 -0.13 -4.90
C ALA A 33 -9.57 -0.09 -4.99
N PHE A 34 -9.01 0.13 -6.18
CA PHE A 34 -7.58 0.23 -6.40
C PHE A 34 -6.98 1.48 -5.74
N ASP A 35 -7.64 2.63 -5.81
CA ASP A 35 -7.18 3.85 -5.14
C ASP A 35 -7.13 3.69 -3.62
N ASP A 36 -8.09 2.97 -3.04
CA ASP A 36 -8.14 2.72 -1.61
C ASP A 36 -7.02 1.80 -1.11
N LEU A 37 -6.49 0.91 -1.95
CA LEU A 37 -5.32 0.10 -1.60
C LEU A 37 -4.10 0.98 -1.28
N TRP A 38 -3.93 2.13 -1.95
CA TRP A 38 -2.80 3.03 -1.72
C TRP A 38 -2.84 3.75 -0.37
N ARG A 39 -3.92 3.62 0.41
CA ARG A 39 -3.97 4.10 1.79
C ARG A 39 -3.23 3.18 2.75
N ALA A 40 -3.21 1.86 2.48
CA ALA A 40 -2.64 0.87 3.39
C ALA A 40 -1.14 1.06 3.68
N PRO A 41 -0.26 1.33 2.69
CA PRO A 41 1.16 1.61 2.95
C PRO A 41 1.40 2.80 3.88
N LYS A 42 0.51 3.81 3.86
CA LYS A 42 0.60 5.00 4.71
C LYS A 42 0.28 4.71 6.18
N ILE A 43 -0.38 3.59 6.49
CA ILE A 43 -0.61 3.14 7.87
C ILE A 43 0.69 2.58 8.48
N HIS A 44 1.59 2.08 7.63
CA HIS A 44 2.82 1.40 8.05
C HIS A 44 4.08 2.23 7.79
N LEU A 45 4.00 3.57 7.83
CA LEU A 45 5.13 4.44 7.46
C LEU A 45 6.43 4.11 8.22
N ALA A 46 6.34 3.92 9.54
CA ALA A 46 7.51 3.61 10.36
C ALA A 46 8.14 2.25 10.02
N ALA A 47 7.31 1.20 9.88
CA ALA A 47 7.79 -0.13 9.54
C ALA A 47 8.33 -0.20 8.10
N GLY A 48 7.65 0.47 7.17
CA GLY A 48 8.05 0.49 5.78
C GLY A 48 9.34 1.30 5.54
N ALA A 49 9.53 2.42 6.25
CA ALA A 49 10.77 3.20 6.17
C ALA A 49 12.03 2.41 6.55
N TYR A 50 11.89 1.31 7.29
CA TYR A 50 13.01 0.44 7.68
C TYR A 50 13.55 -0.42 6.51
N ILE A 51 12.69 -0.86 5.59
CA ILE A 51 13.02 -1.86 4.57
C ILE A 51 12.76 -1.40 3.12
N ALA A 52 12.00 -0.31 2.93
CA ALA A 52 11.62 0.16 1.60
C ALA A 52 12.81 0.61 0.73
N HIS A 53 13.97 0.91 1.32
CA HIS A 53 15.19 1.14 0.54
C HIS A 53 15.59 -0.08 -0.29
N ASP A 54 15.47 -1.29 0.28
CA ASP A 54 15.90 -2.53 -0.36
C ASP A 54 14.78 -3.13 -1.22
N THR A 55 13.53 -3.06 -0.74
CA THR A 55 12.39 -3.73 -1.39
C THR A 55 11.14 -2.83 -1.38
N PRO A 56 11.12 -1.72 -2.13
CA PRO A 56 10.07 -0.70 -2.02
C PRO A 56 8.69 -1.21 -2.44
N LEU A 57 8.59 -1.89 -3.58
CA LEU A 57 7.32 -2.39 -4.09
C LEU A 57 6.77 -3.52 -3.21
N GLU A 58 7.62 -4.44 -2.78
CA GLU A 58 7.26 -5.53 -1.88
C GLU A 58 6.75 -4.98 -0.56
N THR A 59 7.38 -3.94 -0.01
CA THR A 59 6.94 -3.29 1.24
C THR A 59 5.56 -2.66 1.09
N ILE A 60 5.30 -2.00 -0.04
CA ILE A 60 3.99 -1.43 -0.38
C ILE A 60 2.93 -2.54 -0.48
N LEU A 61 3.21 -3.60 -1.23
CA LEU A 61 2.28 -4.72 -1.45
C LEU A 61 2.02 -5.48 -0.14
N MET A 62 3.05 -5.72 0.68
CA MET A 62 2.91 -6.36 1.99
C MET A 62 2.06 -5.52 2.94
N SER A 63 2.21 -4.19 2.91
CA SER A 63 1.35 -3.28 3.68
C SER A 63 -0.12 -3.38 3.25
N MET A 64 -0.38 -3.46 1.94
CA MET A 64 -1.73 -3.65 1.40
C MET A 64 -2.32 -5.00 1.85
N LEU A 65 -1.56 -6.09 1.71
CA LEU A 65 -1.98 -7.43 2.13
C LEU A 65 -2.26 -7.51 3.63
N LEU A 66 -1.43 -6.87 4.46
CA LEU A 66 -1.59 -6.86 5.91
C LEU A 66 -2.91 -6.19 6.32
N GLU A 67 -3.23 -5.02 5.76
CA GLU A 67 -4.48 -4.33 6.07
C GLU A 67 -5.71 -5.10 5.56
N GLN A 68 -5.61 -5.75 4.40
CA GLN A 68 -6.68 -6.62 3.90
C GLN A 68 -6.87 -7.84 4.80
N HIS A 69 -5.80 -8.47 5.27
CA HIS A 69 -5.87 -9.58 6.22
C HIS A 69 -6.53 -9.17 7.55
N LYS A 70 -6.20 -7.99 8.08
CA LYS A 70 -6.84 -7.43 9.28
C LYS A 70 -8.35 -7.22 9.08
N ARG A 71 -8.75 -6.67 7.92
CA ARG A 71 -10.17 -6.47 7.58
C ARG A 71 -10.93 -7.78 7.49
N ILE A 72 -10.36 -8.80 6.83
CA ILE A 72 -10.96 -10.14 6.76
C ILE A 72 -11.15 -10.73 8.17
N ARG A 73 -10.10 -10.69 9.00
CA ARG A 73 -10.19 -11.18 10.40
C ARG A 73 -11.19 -10.42 11.25
N GLU A 74 -11.42 -9.14 10.99
CA GLU A 74 -12.45 -8.35 11.65
C GLU A 74 -13.86 -8.79 11.20
N MET A 75 -14.07 -8.95 9.89
CA MET A 75 -15.35 -9.43 9.35
C MET A 75 -15.68 -10.84 9.87
N GLU A 76 -14.72 -11.76 9.85
CA GLU A 76 -14.88 -13.12 10.38
C GLU A 76 -15.24 -13.12 11.87
N ARG A 77 -14.69 -12.21 12.67
CA ARG A 77 -15.04 -12.06 14.09
C ARG A 77 -16.48 -11.59 14.26
N ARG A 78 -16.93 -10.65 13.45
CA ARG A 78 -18.31 -10.13 13.49
C ARG A 78 -19.35 -11.15 13.03
N MET A 79 -18.99 -12.08 12.15
CA MET A 79 -19.89 -13.16 11.72
C MET A 79 -20.02 -14.29 12.75
N LYS A 80 -19.06 -14.39 13.68
CA LYS A 80 -19.02 -15.44 14.73
C LYS A 80 -19.61 -14.98 16.06
N GLY A 81 -19.91 -13.69 16.22
CA GLY A 81 -20.59 -13.11 17.39
C GLY A 81 -22.04 -12.79 17.06
#